data_AF-A0A060BYW9-F1
#
_entry.id   AF-A0A060BYW9-F1
#
_cell.length_a   1.000
_cell.length_b   1.000
_cell.length_c   1.000
_cell.angle_alpha   90.00
_cell.angle_beta   90.00
_cell.angle_gamma   90.00
#
_symmetry.space_group_name_H-M   'P 1'
#
loop_
_entity.id
_entity.type
_entity.pdbx_description
1 polymer ?
#
loop_
_entity_poly.entity_id
_entity_poly.type
_entity_poly.pdbx_seq_one_letter_code
_entity_poly.pdbx_strand_id
1 'polypeptide(L)'
;MPALCLCFEVHEPYQLRRYTVFDMGQNSLYEDDDRNCETLLRAARLCYLPANELMLRLIRRYKGAFRLAFSISGTALDLFEQYAPEVLDSFKA
;
A
#
# COMPACT_ATOMS: atom_id res chain seq x y z
N MET A 1 -18.67 24.33 14.89
CA MET A 1 -18.48 22.87 15.07
C MET A 1 -17.05 22.53 14.72
N PRO A 2 -16.33 21.74 15.52
CA PRO A 2 -14.99 21.29 15.15
C PRO A 2 -15.09 20.33 13.95
N ALA A 3 -14.19 20.50 12.98
CA ALA A 3 -14.03 19.58 11.86
C ALA A 3 -12.91 18.59 12.19
N LEU A 4 -13.15 17.31 11.91
CA LEU A 4 -12.18 16.23 12.07
C LEU A 4 -11.92 15.62 10.69
N CYS A 5 -10.65 15.47 10.32
CA CYS A 5 -10.23 14.75 9.12
C CYS A 5 -9.20 13.71 9.54
N LEU A 6 -9.43 12.45 9.19
CA LEU A 6 -8.47 11.38 9.38
C LEU A 6 -7.52 11.38 8.18
N CYS A 7 -6.22 11.46 8.43
CA CYS A 7 -5.19 11.38 7.41
C CYS A 7 -4.44 10.06 7.58
N PHE A 8 -4.42 9.25 6.53
CA PHE A 8 -3.73 7.96 6.51
C PHE A 8 -2.52 8.04 5.58
N GLU A 9 -1.38 7.62 6.08
CA GLU A 9 -0.16 7.46 5.29
C GLU A 9 0.00 5.99 4.90
N VAL A 10 0.00 5.73 3.60
CA VAL A 10 0.15 4.40 3.01
C VAL A 10 1.54 4.32 2.40
N HIS A 11 2.41 3.56 3.05
CA HIS A 11 3.79 3.39 2.64
C HIS A 11 4.17 1.92 2.70
N GLU A 12 4.66 1.41 1.57
CA GLU A 12 5.27 0.09 1.46
C GLU A 12 6.66 0.26 0.84
N PRO A 13 7.73 -0.13 1.57
CA PRO A 13 9.09 -0.10 1.04
C PRO A 13 9.47 -1.42 0.38
N TYR A 14 10.31 -1.35 -0.65
CA TYR A 14 10.97 -2.52 -1.20
C TYR A 14 11.88 -3.16 -0.15
N GLN A 15 11.63 -4.44 0.13
CA GLN A 15 12.52 -5.31 0.88
C GLN A 15 13.76 -5.57 0.04
N LEU A 16 14.91 -5.33 0.67
CA LEU A 16 16.20 -5.59 0.06
C LEU A 16 16.69 -6.98 0.43
N ARG A 17 17.28 -7.66 -0.54
CA ARG A 17 17.97 -8.91 -0.30
C ARG A 17 19.26 -8.66 0.48
N ARG A 18 19.81 -9.72 1.06
CA ARG A 18 21.15 -9.66 1.63
C ARG A 18 22.17 -9.44 0.50
N TYR A 19 22.69 -8.22 0.40
CA TYR A 19 23.66 -7.82 -0.60
C TYR A 19 25.02 -7.56 0.05
N THR A 20 26.06 -8.25 -0.41
CA THR A 20 27.41 -8.19 0.16
C THR A 20 28.41 -7.58 -0.83
N VAL A 21 29.62 -7.29 -0.35
CA VAL A 21 30.72 -6.81 -1.20
C VAL A 21 31.10 -7.81 -2.31
N PHE A 22 30.81 -9.10 -2.12
CA PHE A 22 31.09 -10.14 -3.12
C PHE A 22 30.08 -10.15 -4.27
N ASP A 23 28.89 -9.59 -4.06
CA ASP A 23 27.85 -9.49 -5.09
C ASP A 23 28.10 -8.30 -6.03
N MET A 24 28.96 -7.35 -5.63
CA MET A 24 29.30 -6.16 -6.41
C MET A 24 29.93 -6.51 -7.76
N GLY A 25 29.33 -6.01 -8.83
CA GLY A 25 29.76 -6.24 -10.21
C GLY A 25 29.35 -7.60 -10.79
N GLN A 26 28.77 -8.50 -9.98
CA GLN A 26 28.24 -9.80 -10.42
C GLN A 26 26.72 -9.80 -10.50
N ASN A 27 26.04 -9.13 -9.57
CA ASN A 27 24.60 -9.15 -9.50
C ASN A 27 24.08 -7.74 -9.16
N SER A 28 23.29 -7.13 -10.05
CA SER A 28 22.82 -5.74 -9.88
C SER A 28 21.39 -5.63 -9.31
N LEU A 29 20.75 -6.76 -9.01
CA LEU A 29 19.47 -6.75 -8.32
C LEU A 29 19.71 -6.35 -6.84
N TYR A 30 18.81 -5.61 -6.23
CA TYR A 30 18.91 -5.28 -4.79
C TYR A 30 17.67 -5.71 -4.02
N GLU A 31 16.57 -5.85 -4.74
CA GLU A 31 15.26 -6.18 -4.21
C GLU A 31 15.12 -7.69 -3.96
N ASP A 32 14.32 -8.02 -2.97
CA ASP A 32 13.89 -9.38 -2.64
C ASP A 32 12.43 -9.55 -3.09
N ASP A 33 12.25 -9.89 -4.36
CA ASP A 33 10.94 -9.99 -5.01
C ASP A 33 9.99 -10.96 -4.31
N ASP A 34 10.50 -12.10 -3.83
CA ASP A 34 9.69 -13.10 -3.14
C ASP A 34 9.14 -12.52 -1.82
N ARG A 35 10.01 -11.86 -1.04
CA ARG A 35 9.58 -11.20 0.21
C ARG A 35 8.68 -10.00 -0.04
N ASN A 36 8.94 -9.22 -1.09
CA ASN A 36 8.07 -8.11 -1.49
C ASN A 36 6.67 -8.60 -1.82
N CYS A 37 6.56 -9.62 -2.67
CA CYS A 37 5.30 -10.23 -3.07
C CYS A 37 4.54 -10.79 -1.86
N GLU A 38 5.20 -11.59 -1.01
CA GLU A 38 4.56 -12.19 0.17
C GLU A 38 4.06 -11.12 1.15
N THR A 39 4.90 -10.12 1.43
CA THR A 39 4.59 -9.04 2.38
C THR A 39 3.41 -8.23 1.86
N LEU A 40 3.43 -7.85 0.58
CA LEU A 40 2.38 -7.03 0.01
C LEU A 40 1.04 -7.77 -0.09
N LEU A 41 1.04 -9.02 -0.56
CA LEU A 41 -0.19 -9.82 -0.64
C LEU A 41 -0.81 -10.04 0.74
N ARG A 42 0.02 -10.19 1.78
CA ARG A 42 -0.44 -10.28 3.16
C ARG A 42 -1.04 -8.95 3.62
N ALA A 43 -0.36 -7.83 3.37
CA ALA A 43 -0.84 -6.50 3.75
C ALA A 43 -2.15 -6.14 3.00
N ALA A 44 -2.25 -6.47 1.71
CA ALA A 44 -3.44 -6.30 0.90
C ALA A 44 -4.67 -6.99 1.52
N ARG A 45 -4.52 -8.28 1.86
CA ARG A 45 -5.61 -9.10 2.41
C ARG A 45 -6.00 -8.73 3.83
N LEU A 46 -5.03 -8.39 4.68
CA LEU A 46 -5.28 -8.16 6.10
C LEU A 46 -5.56 -6.69 6.45
N CYS A 47 -5.09 -5.74 5.64
CA CYS A 47 -5.13 -4.32 5.94
C CYS A 47 -5.85 -3.52 4.86
N TYR A 48 -5.27 -3.41 3.65
CA TYR A 48 -5.72 -2.40 2.67
C TYR A 48 -7.13 -2.64 2.15
N LEU A 49 -7.43 -3.85 1.67
CA LEU A 49 -8.75 -4.19 1.15
C LEU A 49 -9.86 -4.07 2.21
N PRO A 50 -9.75 -4.68 3.41
CA PRO A 50 -10.80 -4.56 4.42
C PRO A 50 -10.94 -3.13 4.96
N ALA A 51 -9.84 -2.38 5.09
CA ALA A 51 -9.90 -0.99 5.51
C ALA A 51 -10.62 -0.12 4.46
N ASN A 52 -10.26 -0.22 3.19
CA ASN A 52 -10.87 0.56 2.12
C ASN A 52 -12.35 0.22 1.96
N GLU A 53 -12.74 -1.05 2.09
CA GLU A 53 -14.15 -1.45 2.10
C GLU A 53 -14.93 -0.82 3.27
N LEU A 54 -14.35 -0.80 4.48
CA LEU A 54 -14.95 -0.13 5.64
C LEU A 54 -15.09 1.39 5.40
N MET A 55 -14.03 2.03 4.92
CA MET A 55 -14.04 3.47 4.65
C MET A 55 -15.10 3.83 3.61
N LEU A 56 -15.18 3.08 2.52
CA LEU A 56 -16.20 3.26 1.48
C LEU A 56 -17.63 3.09 2.03
N ARG A 57 -17.85 2.08 2.89
CA ARG A 57 -19.14 1.90 3.58
C ARG A 57 -19.50 3.10 4.45
N LEU A 58 -18.54 3.66 5.19
CA LEU A 58 -18.77 4.86 6.02
C LEU A 58 -19.06 6.09 5.16
N ILE A 59 -18.28 6.34 4.10
CA ILE A 59 -18.51 7.44 3.16
C ILE A 59 -19.93 7.38 2.59
N ARG A 60 -20.38 6.21 2.14
CA ARG A 60 -21.74 5.99 1.61
C ARG A 60 -22.81 6.15 2.68
N ARG A 61 -22.63 5.56 3.86
CA ARG A 61 -23.59 5.63 4.99
C ARG A 61 -23.87 7.08 5.40
N TYR A 62 -22.82 7.90 5.46
CA TYR A 62 -22.91 9.31 5.84
C TYR A 62 -23.07 10.26 4.65
N LYS A 63 -23.37 9.74 3.45
CA LYS A 63 -23.66 10.52 2.24
C LYS A 63 -22.57 11.58 1.95
N GLY A 64 -21.29 11.23 2.15
CA GLY A 64 -20.14 12.11 1.91
C GLY A 64 -19.84 13.13 3.02
N ALA A 65 -20.59 13.12 4.13
CA ALA A 65 -20.25 13.93 5.31
C ALA A 65 -19.02 13.38 6.06
N PHE A 66 -18.81 12.06 6.01
CA PHE A 66 -17.56 11.44 6.46
C PHE A 66 -16.48 11.63 5.40
N ARG A 67 -15.35 12.24 5.77
CA ARG A 67 -14.22 12.55 4.89
C ARG A 67 -12.92 12.14 5.55
N LEU A 68 -11.97 11.75 4.71
CA LEU A 68 -10.63 11.33 5.08
C LEU A 68 -9.67 11.68 3.94
N ALA A 69 -8.37 11.66 4.22
CA ALA A 69 -7.33 11.85 3.24
C ALA A 69 -6.35 10.67 3.28
N PHE A 70 -5.88 10.27 2.10
CA PHE A 70 -4.78 9.31 1.93
C PHE A 70 -3.56 10.03 1.36
N SER A 71 -2.38 9.71 1.90
CA SER A 71 -1.09 10.01 1.29
C SER A 71 -0.44 8.68 0.95
N ILE A 72 -0.21 8.40 -0.33
CA ILE A 72 0.33 7.11 -0.79
C ILE A 72 1.72 7.35 -1.38
N SER A 73 2.72 6.62 -0.91
CA SER A 73 4.08 6.74 -1.45
C SER A 73 4.17 6.14 -2.85
N GLY A 74 5.08 6.68 -3.70
CA GLY A 74 5.33 6.14 -5.04
C GLY A 74 5.69 4.65 -5.01
N THR A 75 6.57 4.25 -4.09
CA THR A 75 6.95 2.84 -3.89
C THR A 75 5.76 1.93 -3.59
N ALA A 76 4.76 2.42 -2.85
CA ALA A 76 3.58 1.64 -2.57
C ALA A 76 2.72 1.48 -3.83
N LEU A 77 2.59 2.53 -4.64
CA LEU A 77 1.89 2.45 -5.92
C LEU A 77 2.55 1.42 -6.85
N ASP A 78 3.88 1.47 -6.97
CA ASP A 78 4.65 0.55 -7.82
C ASP A 78 4.48 -0.90 -7.36
N LEU A 79 4.59 -1.16 -6.06
CA LEU A 79 4.37 -2.48 -5.48
C LEU A 79 2.93 -2.97 -5.67
N PHE A 80 1.93 -2.12 -5.45
CA PHE A 80 0.54 -2.51 -5.66
C PHE A 80 0.28 -2.85 -7.13
N GLU A 81 0.80 -2.07 -8.07
CA GLU A 81 0.67 -2.37 -9.51
C GLU A 81 1.31 -3.72 -9.85
N GLN A 82 2.46 -4.02 -9.24
CA GLN A 82 3.20 -5.25 -9.50
C GLN A 82 2.55 -6.50 -8.90
N TYR A 83 2.06 -6.45 -7.65
CA TYR A 83 1.66 -7.65 -6.92
C TYR A 83 0.18 -7.69 -6.47
N ALA A 84 -0.49 -6.55 -6.36
CA ALA A 84 -1.87 -6.48 -5.84
C ALA A 84 -2.68 -5.32 -6.45
N PRO A 85 -2.94 -5.32 -7.78
CA PRO A 85 -3.59 -4.21 -8.47
C PRO A 85 -5.01 -3.94 -7.95
N GLU A 86 -5.67 -4.93 -7.35
CA GLU A 86 -6.96 -4.76 -6.70
C GLU A 86 -6.93 -3.74 -5.54
N VAL A 87 -5.77 -3.55 -4.90
CA VAL A 87 -5.59 -2.53 -3.85
C VAL A 87 -5.65 -1.15 -4.46
N LEU A 88 -4.98 -0.90 -5.61
CA LEU A 88 -5.05 0.39 -6.30
C LEU A 88 -6.48 0.73 -6.73
N ASP A 89 -7.19 -0.25 -7.26
CA ASP A 89 -8.57 -0.05 -7.68
C ASP A 89 -9.48 0.26 -6.49
N SER A 90 -9.21 -0.32 -5.32
CA SER A 90 -9.96 -0.01 -4.10
C SER A 90 -9.80 1.45 -3.60
N PHE A 91 -8.72 2.14 -3.99
CA PHE A 91 -8.52 3.56 -3.67
C PHE A 91 -9.21 4.53 -4.66
N LYS A 92 -9.69 4.05 -5.81
CA LYS A 92 -10.31 4.89 -6.86
C LYS A 92 -11.84 5.03 -6.72
N ALA A 93 -12.47 4.16 -5.92
CA ALA A 93 -13.92 4.02 -5.79
C ALA A 93 -14.58 5.10 -4.91
#